data_AF-A0A673AHI8-F1
#
_entry.id   AF-A0A673AHI8-F1
#
_cell.length_a   1.000
_cell.length_b   1.000
_cell.length_c   1.000
_cell.angle_alpha   90.00
_cell.angle_beta   90.00
_cell.angle_gamma   90.00
#
_symmetry.space_group_name_H-M   'P 1'
#
loop_
_entity.id
_entity.type
_entity.pdbx_description
1 polymer ?
#
loop_
_entity_poly.entity_id
_entity_poly.type
_entity_poly.pdbx_seq_one_letter_code
_entity_poly.pdbx_strand_id
1 'polypeptide(L)'
;IDRCTPKKQPTNWIQQHPVYQGMKSLEVGDSAQIHAAFLVYMDLSEARHWNEVSYMKSPELEVVLLEGREIEGGPVQTVLPLPVHQNVNHRSLRRVLDRGFPLLLCAVGSDSTLVYQRMTDGLVTPDPPVGPFQDVDRRHQRKRRQQD
;
A
#
# COMPACT_ATOMS: atom_id res chain seq x y z
N ILE A 1 -28.56 -15.42 -44.24
CA ILE A 1 -28.95 -15.33 -42.81
C ILE A 1 -27.71 -15.77 -42.02
N ASP A 2 -26.83 -14.82 -41.71
CA ASP A 2 -25.63 -15.08 -40.93
C ASP A 2 -25.98 -15.25 -39.46
N ARG A 3 -25.63 -16.40 -38.89
CA ARG A 3 -25.78 -16.67 -37.47
C ARG A 3 -24.66 -15.98 -36.72
N CYS A 4 -24.95 -14.85 -36.08
CA CYS A 4 -24.12 -14.31 -35.00
C CYS A 4 -24.05 -15.33 -33.86
N THR A 5 -22.88 -15.95 -33.67
CA THR A 5 -22.57 -16.68 -32.44
C THR A 5 -22.41 -15.68 -31.29
N PRO A 6 -22.94 -15.96 -30.09
CA PRO A 6 -22.74 -15.09 -28.95
C PRO A 6 -21.25 -15.08 -28.58
N LYS A 7 -20.64 -13.89 -28.59
CA LYS A 7 -19.27 -13.69 -28.09
C LYS A 7 -19.23 -14.14 -26.63
N LYS A 8 -18.48 -15.22 -26.34
CA LYS A 8 -18.18 -15.63 -24.97
C LYS A 8 -17.57 -14.43 -24.25
N GLN A 9 -18.23 -13.94 -23.21
CA GLN A 9 -17.65 -12.93 -22.35
C GLN A 9 -16.29 -13.43 -21.87
N PRO A 10 -15.23 -12.59 -21.87
CA PRO A 10 -13.95 -13.00 -21.35
C PRO A 10 -14.15 -13.45 -19.90
N THR A 11 -13.74 -14.68 -19.62
CA THR A 11 -13.71 -15.24 -18.27
C THR A 11 -12.97 -14.28 -17.36
N ASN A 12 -13.61 -13.85 -16.28
CA ASN A 12 -13.01 -12.96 -15.31
C ASN A 12 -11.91 -13.75 -14.55
N TRP A 13 -10.70 -13.72 -15.09
CA TRP A 13 -9.57 -14.55 -14.66
C TRP A 13 -9.23 -14.35 -13.18
N ILE A 14 -9.40 -13.13 -12.66
CA ILE A 14 -9.21 -12.80 -11.24
C ILE A 14 -10.10 -13.69 -10.38
N GLN A 15 -11.37 -13.83 -10.78
CA GLN A 15 -12.33 -14.65 -10.05
C GLN A 15 -11.99 -16.14 -10.10
N GLN A 16 -11.13 -16.60 -11.00
CA GLN A 16 -10.70 -18.00 -11.08
C GLN A 16 -9.33 -18.21 -10.42
N HIS A 17 -8.63 -17.14 -10.04
CA HIS A 17 -7.29 -17.22 -9.50
C HIS A 17 -7.29 -17.91 -8.11
N PRO A 18 -6.45 -18.93 -7.87
CA PRO A 18 -6.44 -19.66 -6.60
C PRO A 18 -6.23 -18.78 -5.37
N VAL A 19 -5.32 -17.80 -5.45
CA VAL A 19 -5.07 -16.85 -4.35
C VAL A 19 -6.29 -15.97 -4.08
N TYR A 20 -7.00 -15.51 -5.12
CA TYR A 20 -8.21 -14.72 -4.95
C TYR A 20 -9.33 -15.54 -4.29
N GLN A 21 -9.48 -16.80 -4.69
CA GLN A 21 -10.40 -17.73 -4.04
C GLN A 21 -10.03 -18.01 -2.58
N GLY A 22 -8.75 -18.17 -2.28
CA GLY A 22 -8.26 -18.32 -0.90
C GLY A 22 -8.49 -17.08 -0.05
N MET A 23 -8.33 -15.88 -0.59
CA MET A 23 -8.67 -14.64 0.11
C MET A 23 -10.18 -14.53 0.38
N LYS A 24 -11.03 -14.98 -0.56
CA LYS A 24 -12.48 -15.06 -0.33
C LYS A 24 -12.85 -16.01 0.80
N SER A 25 -12.14 -17.13 0.94
CA SER A 25 -12.41 -18.09 2.03
C SER A 25 -11.97 -17.59 3.41
N LEU A 26 -11.30 -16.43 3.51
CA LEU A 26 -11.08 -15.75 4.79
C LEU A 26 -12.35 -15.09 5.35
N GLU A 27 -13.43 -15.02 4.57
CA GLU A 27 -14.71 -14.43 4.99
C GLU A 27 -14.54 -12.99 5.52
N VAL A 28 -13.76 -12.20 4.79
CA VAL A 28 -13.72 -10.75 4.94
C VAL A 28 -14.96 -10.17 4.26
N GLY A 29 -15.74 -9.34 4.98
CA GLY A 29 -17.04 -8.87 4.51
C GLY A 29 -16.99 -7.89 3.33
N ASP A 30 -15.82 -7.32 3.04
CA ASP A 30 -15.63 -6.33 1.99
C ASP A 30 -14.98 -6.94 0.74
N SER A 31 -15.80 -7.15 -0.30
CA SER A 31 -15.34 -7.66 -1.60
C SER A 31 -14.40 -6.72 -2.34
N ALA A 32 -14.52 -5.40 -2.14
CA ALA A 32 -13.61 -4.44 -2.73
C ALA A 32 -12.23 -4.50 -2.05
N GLN A 33 -12.21 -4.72 -0.74
CA GLN A 33 -10.98 -4.96 0.01
C GLN A 33 -10.29 -6.26 -0.44
N ILE A 34 -11.05 -7.35 -0.66
CA ILE A 34 -10.49 -8.60 -1.20
C ILE A 34 -9.91 -8.38 -2.61
N HIS A 35 -10.61 -7.64 -3.47
CA HIS A 35 -10.09 -7.31 -4.80
C HIS A 35 -8.81 -6.47 -4.72
N ALA A 36 -8.79 -5.45 -3.85
CA ALA A 36 -7.60 -4.64 -3.62
C ALA A 36 -6.43 -5.48 -3.09
N ALA A 37 -6.66 -6.36 -2.12
CA ALA A 37 -5.64 -7.25 -1.59
C ALA A 37 -5.05 -8.18 -2.66
N PHE A 38 -5.89 -8.66 -3.58
CA PHE A 38 -5.41 -9.47 -4.69
C PHE A 38 -4.54 -8.67 -5.67
N LEU A 39 -4.92 -7.44 -6.02
CA LEU A 39 -4.10 -6.59 -6.87
C LEU A 39 -2.73 -6.30 -6.24
N VAL A 40 -2.72 -6.01 -4.94
CA VAL A 40 -1.46 -5.79 -4.20
C VAL A 40 -0.63 -7.08 -4.15
N TYR A 41 -1.25 -8.24 -3.91
CA TYR A 41 -0.54 -9.52 -3.96
C TYR A 41 0.17 -9.73 -5.30
N MET A 42 -0.53 -9.50 -6.42
CA MET A 42 0.04 -9.63 -7.76
C MET A 42 1.19 -8.65 -8.00
N ASP A 43 1.08 -7.41 -7.54
CA ASP A 43 2.17 -6.43 -7.66
C ASP A 43 3.38 -6.83 -6.81
N LEU A 44 3.17 -7.27 -5.57
CA LEU A 44 4.24 -7.73 -4.68
C LEU A 44 4.94 -8.97 -5.25
N SER A 45 4.21 -10.01 -5.69
CA SER A 45 4.80 -11.26 -6.17
C SER A 45 5.38 -11.14 -7.58
N GLU A 46 4.65 -10.55 -8.52
CA GLU A 46 5.00 -10.59 -9.95
C GLU A 46 5.78 -9.36 -10.43
N ALA A 47 5.43 -8.16 -9.96
CA ALA A 47 6.07 -6.93 -10.45
C ALA A 47 7.28 -6.51 -9.60
N ARG A 48 7.18 -6.68 -8.28
CA ARG A 48 8.23 -6.32 -7.31
C ARG A 48 9.07 -7.49 -6.85
N HIS A 49 8.67 -8.72 -7.17
CA HIS A 49 9.38 -9.95 -6.82
C HIS A 49 9.70 -10.08 -5.32
N TRP A 50 8.74 -9.73 -4.47
CA TRP A 50 8.83 -9.99 -3.04
C TRP A 50 8.84 -11.50 -2.77
N ASN A 51 9.58 -11.88 -1.73
CA ASN A 51 9.72 -13.26 -1.31
C ASN A 51 8.66 -13.63 -0.28
N GLU A 52 8.24 -14.90 -0.30
CA GLU A 52 7.34 -15.47 0.71
C GLU A 52 6.03 -14.68 0.89
N VAL A 53 5.49 -14.11 -0.20
CA VAL A 53 4.24 -13.32 -0.14
C VAL A 53 3.08 -14.23 0.26
N SER A 54 2.45 -13.90 1.39
CA SER A 54 1.31 -14.60 1.95
C SER A 54 0.23 -13.62 2.37
N TYR A 55 -0.94 -14.14 2.74
CA TYR A 55 -2.09 -13.34 3.12
C TYR A 55 -2.76 -13.91 4.37
N MET A 56 -3.32 -13.03 5.18
CA MET A 56 -3.99 -13.40 6.42
C MET A 56 -5.19 -12.48 6.70
N LYS A 57 -6.17 -12.99 7.46
CA LYS A 57 -7.25 -12.16 7.99
C LYS A 57 -6.73 -11.39 9.22
N SER A 58 -6.91 -10.08 9.27
CA SER A 58 -6.80 -9.31 10.51
C SER A 58 -8.14 -9.29 11.23
N PRO A 59 -8.25 -9.90 12.43
CA PRO A 59 -9.48 -9.83 13.22
C PRO A 59 -9.75 -8.42 13.76
N GLU A 60 -8.73 -7.58 13.92
CA GLU A 60 -8.88 -6.23 14.47
C GLU A 60 -9.53 -5.25 13.49
N LEU A 61 -9.31 -5.47 12.20
CA LEU A 61 -9.77 -4.63 11.09
C LEU A 61 -10.83 -5.31 10.23
N GLU A 62 -10.99 -6.63 10.34
CA GLU A 62 -11.78 -7.46 9.43
C GLU A 62 -11.38 -7.27 7.95
N VAL A 63 -10.07 -7.18 7.68
CA VAL A 63 -9.50 -7.03 6.34
C VAL A 63 -8.47 -8.12 6.04
N VAL A 64 -8.17 -8.33 4.76
CA VAL A 64 -7.02 -9.13 4.32
C VAL A 64 -5.76 -8.27 4.43
N LEU A 65 -4.78 -8.73 5.22
CA LEU A 65 -3.42 -8.21 5.23
C LEU A 65 -2.52 -9.12 4.38
N LEU A 66 -1.46 -8.55 3.82
CA LEU A 66 -0.40 -9.30 3.16
C LEU A 66 0.87 -9.24 3.99
N GLU A 67 1.65 -10.30 3.94
CA GLU A 67 2.98 -10.37 4.54
C GLU A 67 3.98 -10.87 3.51
N GLY A 68 5.20 -10.36 3.53
CA GLY A 68 6.26 -10.80 2.64
C GLY A 68 7.59 -10.11 2.93
N ARG A 69 8.62 -10.48 2.19
CA ARG A 69 9.97 -9.91 2.32
C ARG A 69 10.36 -9.21 1.03
N GLU A 70 10.59 -7.90 1.11
CA GLU A 70 11.06 -7.10 -0.02
C GLU A 70 12.44 -7.56 -0.53
N ILE A 71 13.31 -7.99 0.38
CA ILE A 71 14.64 -8.52 0.09
C ILE A 71 14.73 -9.92 0.68
N GLU A 72 15.32 -10.86 -0.05
CA GLU A 72 15.54 -12.24 0.42
C GLU A 72 16.30 -12.24 1.76
N GLY A 73 15.79 -12.99 2.74
CA GLY A 73 16.33 -13.00 4.12
C GLY A 73 16.10 -11.72 4.93
N GLY A 74 15.49 -10.67 4.35
CA GLY A 74 15.13 -9.43 5.03
C GLY A 74 13.97 -9.59 6.00
N PRO A 75 13.61 -8.55 6.78
CA PRO A 75 12.49 -8.62 7.71
C PRO A 75 11.15 -8.82 6.96
N VAL A 76 10.23 -9.56 7.58
CA VAL A 76 8.84 -9.63 7.09
C VAL A 76 8.21 -8.26 7.28
N GLN A 77 7.58 -7.75 6.23
CA GLN A 77 6.79 -6.53 6.23
C GLN A 77 5.31 -6.89 6.08
N THR A 78 4.46 -6.18 6.82
CA THR A 78 3.01 -6.28 6.68
C THR A 78 2.53 -5.17 5.76
N VAL A 79 1.69 -5.51 4.78
CA VAL A 79 1.06 -4.58 3.86
C VAL A 79 -0.45 -4.56 4.12
N LEU A 80 -1.04 -3.37 4.22
CA LEU A 80 -2.49 -3.16 4.30
C LEU A 80 -3.01 -2.63 2.95
N PRO A 81 -3.70 -3.47 2.15
CA PRO A 81 -4.43 -3.03 0.97
C PRO A 81 -5.67 -2.25 1.38
N LEU A 82 -5.72 -0.97 1.01
CA LEU A 82 -6.82 -0.06 1.32
C LEU A 82 -7.42 0.48 0.00
N PRO A 83 -8.60 0.01 -0.42
CA PRO A 83 -9.36 0.62 -1.51
C PRO A 83 -9.61 2.11 -1.23
N VAL A 84 -9.48 2.97 -2.24
CA VAL A 84 -9.64 4.44 -2.08
C VAL A 84 -11.00 4.91 -1.56
N HIS A 85 -12.04 4.07 -1.66
CA HIS A 85 -13.38 4.38 -1.15
C HIS A 85 -13.62 3.85 0.28
N GLN A 86 -12.70 3.04 0.81
CA GLN A 86 -12.78 2.52 2.17
C GLN A 86 -12.12 3.50 3.13
N ASN A 87 -12.83 3.86 4.20
CA ASN A 87 -12.28 4.69 5.26
C ASN A 87 -11.57 3.83 6.31
N VAL A 88 -10.41 4.30 6.76
CA VAL A 88 -9.72 3.75 7.93
C VAL A 88 -9.58 4.84 8.98
N ASN A 89 -9.74 4.49 10.25
CA ASN A 89 -9.55 5.43 11.36
C ASN A 89 -8.22 5.18 12.09
N HIS A 90 -7.74 6.19 12.81
CA HIS A 90 -6.48 6.10 13.54
C HIS A 90 -6.43 4.98 14.58
N ARG A 91 -7.56 4.69 15.26
CA ARG A 91 -7.64 3.62 16.26
C ARG A 91 -7.40 2.25 15.62
N SER A 92 -8.00 2.03 14.46
CA SER A 92 -7.84 0.84 13.63
C SER A 92 -6.40 0.67 13.16
N LEU A 93 -5.80 1.71 12.58
CA LEU A 93 -4.39 1.66 12.14
C LEU A 93 -3.43 1.39 13.30
N ARG A 94 -3.67 1.99 14.47
CA ARG A 94 -2.83 1.80 15.65
C ARG A 94 -2.78 0.34 16.09
N ARG A 95 -3.92 -0.37 16.07
CA ARG A 95 -3.95 -1.81 16.40
C ARG A 95 -3.07 -2.67 15.49
N VAL A 96 -2.93 -2.28 14.23
CA VAL A 96 -2.04 -2.99 13.29
C VAL A 96 -0.57 -2.62 13.56
N LEU A 97 -0.29 -1.34 13.83
CA LEU A 97 1.05 -0.87 14.18
C LEU A 97 1.57 -1.44 15.52
N ASP A 98 0.69 -1.66 16.49
CA ASP A 98 1.01 -2.26 17.80
C ASP A 98 1.58 -3.68 17.69
N ARG A 99 1.50 -4.33 16.51
CA ARG A 99 2.18 -5.60 16.24
C ARG A 99 3.72 -5.49 16.18
N GLY A 100 4.25 -4.26 16.20
CA GLY A 100 5.70 -4.01 16.29
C GLY A 100 6.46 -4.07 14.98
N PHE A 101 5.77 -4.27 13.84
CA PHE A 101 6.38 -4.32 12.52
C PHE A 101 6.04 -3.06 11.70
N PRO A 102 6.93 -2.61 10.80
CA PRO A 102 6.59 -1.55 9.85
C PRO A 102 5.38 -1.96 9.01
N LEU A 103 4.34 -1.12 9.02
CA LEU A 103 3.16 -1.31 8.19
C LEU A 103 3.32 -0.51 6.90
N LEU A 104 3.16 -1.16 5.76
CA LEU A 104 3.07 -0.51 4.47
C LEU A 104 1.59 -0.37 4.09
N LEU A 105 1.06 0.85 4.11
CA LEU A 105 -0.28 1.11 3.59
C LEU A 105 -0.21 1.15 2.06
N CYS A 106 -1.04 0.37 1.38
CA CYS A 106 -1.18 0.43 -0.07
C CYS A 106 -2.57 0.97 -0.44
N ALA A 107 -2.62 2.22 -0.90
CA ALA A 107 -3.86 2.79 -1.44
C ALA A 107 -4.11 2.25 -2.85
N VAL A 108 -5.29 1.66 -3.05
CA VAL A 108 -5.67 0.99 -4.31
C VAL A 108 -6.76 1.78 -5.01
N GLY A 109 -6.37 2.43 -6.13
CA GLY A 109 -7.26 3.19 -7.00
C GLY A 109 -8.22 2.29 -7.78
N SER A 110 -9.35 2.86 -8.22
CA SER A 110 -10.32 2.15 -9.08
C SER A 110 -9.77 1.81 -10.46
N ASP A 111 -8.75 2.53 -10.90
CA ASP A 111 -7.96 2.29 -12.10
C ASP A 111 -6.84 1.25 -11.90
N SER A 112 -6.81 0.59 -10.74
CA SER A 112 -5.76 -0.33 -10.30
C SER A 112 -4.40 0.32 -10.01
N THR A 113 -4.33 1.65 -9.88
CA THR A 113 -3.13 2.34 -9.42
C THR A 113 -2.84 1.97 -7.96
N LEU A 114 -1.58 1.62 -7.66
CA LEU A 114 -1.11 1.24 -6.33
C LEU A 114 -0.12 2.29 -5.80
N VAL A 115 -0.41 2.83 -4.61
CA VAL A 115 0.46 3.80 -3.93
C VAL A 115 0.84 3.26 -2.56
N TYR A 116 2.14 3.05 -2.36
CA TYR A 116 2.69 2.52 -1.12
C TYR A 116 3.19 3.64 -0.22
N GLN A 117 2.72 3.66 1.02
CA GLN A 117 3.12 4.60 2.04
C GLN A 117 3.49 3.86 3.33
N ARG A 118 4.71 4.10 3.81
CA ARG A 118 5.18 3.52 5.07
C ARG A 118 4.53 4.24 6.25
N MET A 119 3.89 3.46 7.12
CA MET A 119 3.30 3.92 8.37
C MET A 119 4.26 3.57 9.53
N THR A 120 4.45 4.53 10.43
CA THR A 120 5.32 4.38 11.61
C THR A 120 4.62 4.90 12.85
N ASP A 121 4.94 4.32 14.00
CA ASP A 121 4.47 4.84 15.29
C ASP A 121 5.40 5.97 15.76
N GLY A 122 5.03 7.21 15.45
CA GLY A 122 5.76 8.41 15.82
C GLY A 122 6.41 9.14 14.66
N LEU A 123 7.38 10.00 14.99
CA LEU A 123 8.10 10.82 14.01
C LEU A 123 9.35 10.09 13.53
N VAL A 124 9.53 10.05 12.21
CA VAL A 124 10.77 9.57 11.57
C VAL A 124 11.60 10.78 11.16
N THR A 125 12.88 10.79 11.51
CA THR A 125 13.81 11.81 11.02
C THR A 125 13.99 11.64 9.51
N PRO A 126 13.72 12.66 8.68
CA PRO A 126 13.94 12.55 7.25
C PRO A 126 15.43 12.40 6.95
N ASP A 127 15.75 11.74 5.84
CA ASP A 127 17.11 11.73 5.35
C ASP A 127 17.60 13.17 5.11
N PRO A 128 18.87 13.48 5.42
CA PRO A 128 19.42 14.80 5.18
C PRO A 128 19.33 15.14 3.68
N PRO A 129 19.05 16.40 3.32
CA PRO A 129 18.96 16.80 1.93
C PRO A 129 20.29 16.53 1.21
N VAL A 130 20.20 15.88 0.05
CA VAL A 130 21.35 15.62 -0.81
C VAL A 130 21.69 16.89 -1.60
N GLY A 131 22.72 17.61 -1.17
CA GLY A 131 23.28 18.76 -1.89
C GLY A 131 23.82 19.85 -0.96
N PRO A 132 24.63 20.79 -1.48
CA PRO A 132 25.05 21.94 -0.70
C PRO A 132 23.84 22.82 -0.37
N PHE A 133 23.68 23.13 0.92
CA PHE A 133 22.72 24.14 1.38
C PHE A 133 23.10 25.49 0.75
N GLN A 134 22.35 25.94 -0.24
CA GLN A 134 22.46 27.33 -0.69
C GLN A 134 21.73 28.20 0.34
N ASP A 135 22.51 28.81 1.24
CA ASP A 135 22.05 29.94 2.04
C ASP A 135 21.73 31.10 1.09
N VAL A 136 20.50 31.13 0.56
CA VAL A 136 20.02 32.25 -0.25
C VAL A 136 19.77 33.44 0.69
N ASP A 137 20.81 34.26 0.80
CA ASP A 137 20.75 35.69 1.10
C ASP A 137 20.09 36.15 2.40
N ARG A 138 20.72 35.79 3.53
CA ARG A 138 20.59 36.58 4.79
C ARG A 138 21.42 37.86 4.83
N ARG A 139 22.10 38.25 3.74
CA ARG A 139 23.06 39.39 3.73
C ARG A 139 22.48 40.76 3.38
N HIS A 140 21.21 40.87 2.98
CA HIS A 140 20.66 42.16 2.52
C HIS A 140 20.09 43.09 3.62
N GLN A 141 19.97 42.66 4.88
CA GLN A 141 19.37 43.50 5.94
C GLN A 141 20.34 44.34 6.78
N ARG A 142 21.65 44.33 6.52
CA ARG A 142 22.65 45.04 7.35
C ARG A 142 23.06 46.45 6.86
N LYS A 143 22.51 46.97 5.75
CA LYS A 143 22.91 48.27 5.16
C LYS A 143 21.89 49.42 5.33
N ARG A 144 21.07 49.42 6.38
CA ARG A 144 20.09 50.50 6.64
C ARG A 144 20.24 51.20 8.01
N ARG A 145 21.45 51.23 8.58
CA ARG A 145 21.69 51.88 9.88
C ARG A 145 22.90 52.83 9.95
N GLN A 146 23.45 53.28 8.82
CA GLN A 146 24.49 54.33 8.83
C GLN A 146 24.25 55.29 7.67
N GLN A 147 23.35 56.25 7.89
CA GLN A 147 23.38 57.57 7.27
C GLN A 147 22.57 58.47 8.21
N ASP A 148 23.27 58.99 9.21
CA ASP A 148 23.01 60.26 9.89
C ASP A 148 24.31 61.06 9.77
#